data_AF-A0A1Z5T5S3-F1
#
_entry.id   AF-A0A1Z5T5S3-F1
#
_cell.length_a   1.000
_cell.length_b   1.000
_cell.length_c   1.000
_cell.angle_alpha   90.00
_cell.angle_beta   90.00
_cell.angle_gamma   90.00
#
_symmetry.space_group_name_H-M   'P 1'
#
loop_
_entity.id
_entity.type
_entity.pdbx_description
1 polymer ?
#
loop_
_entity_poly.entity_id
_entity_poly.type
_entity_poly.pdbx_seq_one_letter_code
_entity_poly.pdbx_strand_id
1 'polypeptide(L)'
;MTQQGAAQPKAPFPQPPPFYKHFTKANTAELKRQQKDLASHHPHDEEASHSAHQPTNLNILSLPPELRYLIPPTPPDTTTPNNPPKAFTQTLNLTPSPPTLADLSIDPLHPTHPSVLSNPQPHLLALSRSLLTTFLHLVGAQSQNAEAWEESTRHLERIVGSMHELINAYRPHQARESLILEMEGRVRGMRGEVERIREGKGRVEGLLGAWGVRREVVWV
;
A
#
# COMPACT_ATOMS: atom_id res chain seq x y z
N MET A 1 -29.37 52.40 -9.60
CA MET A 1 -29.98 51.46 -8.65
C MET A 1 -29.74 50.04 -9.15
N THR A 2 -28.80 49.32 -8.53
CA THR A 2 -28.75 47.86 -8.59
C THR A 2 -28.04 47.40 -7.33
N GLN A 3 -28.81 46.74 -6.46
CA GLN A 3 -28.42 46.32 -5.11
C GLN A 3 -27.28 45.31 -5.17
N GLN A 4 -26.22 45.58 -4.40
CA GLN A 4 -25.28 44.57 -3.94
C GLN A 4 -26.04 43.61 -3.00
N GLY A 5 -26.35 42.41 -3.51
CA GLY A 5 -26.89 41.33 -2.70
C GLY A 5 -25.81 40.81 -1.75
N ALA A 6 -26.04 40.98 -0.44
CA ALA A 6 -25.20 40.51 0.64
C ALA A 6 -24.90 39.00 0.50
N ALA A 7 -23.63 38.65 0.35
CA ALA A 7 -23.17 37.28 0.39
C ALA A 7 -23.33 36.76 1.83
N GLN A 8 -24.33 35.89 2.04
CA GLN A 8 -24.52 35.17 3.29
C GLN A 8 -23.23 34.45 3.71
N PRO A 9 -22.97 34.30 5.03
CA PRO A 9 -21.80 33.58 5.50
C PRO A 9 -21.89 32.13 5.02
N LYS A 10 -21.08 31.79 4.00
CA LYS A 10 -20.94 30.43 3.50
C LYS A 10 -20.56 29.54 4.69
N ALA A 11 -21.30 28.45 4.86
CA ALA A 11 -20.96 27.40 5.80
C ALA A 11 -19.44 27.10 5.75
N PRO A 12 -18.81 26.72 6.88
CA PRO A 12 -17.36 26.52 6.97
C PRO A 12 -16.83 25.44 6.01
N PHE A 13 -17.71 24.62 5.45
CA PHE A 13 -17.39 23.56 4.51
C PHE A 13 -18.02 23.84 3.14
N PRO A 14 -17.29 23.53 2.03
CA PRO A 14 -17.85 23.65 0.70
C PRO A 14 -19.05 22.72 0.54
N GLN A 15 -20.02 23.14 -0.27
CA GLN A 15 -21.11 22.25 -0.66
C GLN A 15 -20.55 21.03 -1.41
N PRO A 16 -21.17 19.84 -1.25
CA PRO A 16 -20.74 18.66 -1.97
C PRO A 16 -20.77 18.91 -3.49
N PRO A 17 -19.89 18.24 -4.25
CA PRO A 17 -19.80 18.44 -5.69
C PRO A 17 -21.15 18.20 -6.40
N PRO A 18 -21.54 19.02 -7.39
CA PRO A 18 -22.89 19.00 -7.97
C PRO A 18 -23.29 17.64 -8.56
N PHE A 19 -22.31 16.80 -8.90
CA PHE A 19 -22.53 15.47 -9.46
C PHE A 19 -23.27 14.50 -8.52
N TYR A 20 -23.33 14.77 -7.20
CA TYR A 20 -24.07 13.89 -6.27
C TYR A 20 -25.55 13.75 -6.65
N LYS A 21 -26.12 14.76 -7.33
CA LYS A 21 -27.53 14.77 -7.75
C LYS A 21 -27.87 13.69 -8.77
N HIS A 22 -26.87 13.22 -9.53
CA HIS A 22 -27.04 12.19 -10.55
C HIS A 22 -27.09 10.77 -9.97
N PHE A 23 -26.74 10.58 -8.68
CA PHE A 23 -26.74 9.28 -8.00
C PHE A 23 -28.16 8.86 -7.57
N THR A 24 -29.07 8.72 -8.55
CA THR A 24 -30.45 8.27 -8.32
C THR A 24 -30.60 6.76 -8.55
N LYS A 25 -31.64 6.15 -7.96
CA LYS A 25 -31.95 4.72 -8.16
C LYS A 25 -32.23 4.40 -9.63
N ALA A 26 -32.85 5.33 -10.37
CA ALA A 26 -33.12 5.19 -11.80
C ALA A 26 -31.81 5.18 -12.61
N ASN A 27 -30.94 6.18 -12.41
CA ASN A 27 -29.68 6.31 -13.15
C ASN A 27 -28.74 5.12 -12.89
N THR A 28 -28.68 4.63 -11.65
CA THR A 28 -27.88 3.43 -11.31
C THR A 28 -28.44 2.15 -11.94
N ALA A 29 -29.77 2.02 -12.07
CA ALA A 29 -30.39 0.89 -12.75
C ALA A 29 -30.15 0.93 -14.28
N GLU A 30 -30.22 2.12 -14.89
CA GLU A 30 -29.91 2.31 -16.30
C GLU A 30 -28.45 2.02 -16.63
N LEU A 31 -27.51 2.51 -15.82
CA LEU A 31 -26.08 2.20 -15.97
C LEU A 31 -25.83 0.69 -15.95
N LYS A 32 -26.45 -0.04 -15.02
CA LYS A 32 -26.34 -1.50 -14.93
C LYS A 32 -26.94 -2.21 -16.14
N ARG A 33 -28.04 -1.71 -16.71
CA ARG A 33 -28.64 -2.27 -17.93
C ARG A 33 -27.68 -2.11 -19.12
N GLN A 34 -27.16 -0.90 -19.32
CA GLN A 34 -26.22 -0.62 -20.42
C GLN A 34 -24.91 -1.42 -20.29
N GLN A 35 -24.38 -1.56 -19.08
CA GLN A 35 -23.22 -2.42 -18.82
C GLN A 35 -23.50 -3.88 -19.19
N LYS A 36 -24.71 -4.39 -18.87
CA LYS A 36 -25.13 -5.75 -19.22
C LYS A 36 -25.33 -5.95 -20.72
N ASP A 37 -25.94 -4.97 -21.41
CA ASP A 37 -26.17 -5.02 -22.85
C ASP A 37 -24.86 -4.99 -23.65
N LEU A 38 -23.83 -4.30 -23.13
CA LEU A 38 -22.51 -4.29 -23.74
C LEU A 38 -21.70 -5.55 -23.43
N ALA A 39 -21.87 -6.12 -22.23
CA ALA A 39 -21.28 -7.41 -21.88
C ALA A 39 -21.86 -8.57 -22.71
N SER A 40 -23.11 -8.48 -23.20
CA SER A 40 -23.71 -9.50 -24.06
C SER A 40 -23.29 -9.42 -25.53
N HIS A 41 -22.75 -8.28 -25.97
CA HIS A 41 -22.28 -8.06 -27.35
C HIS A 41 -20.78 -8.31 -27.55
N HIS A 42 -20.02 -8.61 -26.48
CA HIS A 42 -18.59 -8.93 -26.57
C HIS A 42 -18.38 -10.44 -26.39
N PRO A 43 -18.10 -11.20 -27.46
CA PRO A 43 -17.73 -12.60 -27.34
C PRO A 43 -16.42 -12.70 -26.56
N HIS A 44 -16.41 -13.67 -25.67
CA HIS A 44 -15.34 -14.13 -24.81
C HIS A 44 -14.03 -14.36 -25.58
N ASP A 45 -13.11 -13.40 -25.56
CA ASP A 45 -11.67 -13.64 -25.72
C ASP A 45 -10.92 -12.40 -25.22
N GLU A 46 -10.11 -12.59 -24.19
CA GLU A 46 -8.95 -11.81 -23.71
C GLU A 46 -8.88 -11.93 -22.18
N GLU A 47 -7.75 -12.45 -21.72
CA GLU A 47 -7.49 -12.93 -20.37
C GLU A 47 -7.84 -11.90 -19.28
N ALA A 48 -8.51 -12.39 -18.24
CA ALA A 48 -8.85 -11.64 -17.04
C ALA A 48 -7.58 -11.19 -16.30
N SER A 49 -7.03 -10.05 -16.74
CA SER A 49 -6.06 -9.29 -15.98
C SER A 49 -6.77 -8.71 -14.76
N HIS A 50 -6.56 -9.35 -13.61
CA HIS A 50 -7.06 -8.93 -12.31
C HIS A 50 -6.58 -7.53 -11.95
N SER A 51 -7.36 -6.50 -12.31
CA SER A 51 -7.39 -5.24 -11.59
C SER A 51 -8.85 -4.89 -11.31
N ALA A 52 -9.26 -5.02 -10.05
CA ALA A 52 -10.63 -4.84 -9.60
C ALA A 52 -11.12 -3.38 -9.68
N HIS A 53 -10.46 -2.51 -10.44
CA HIS A 53 -10.65 -1.05 -10.44
C HIS A 53 -10.91 -0.45 -11.83
N GLN A 54 -11.05 -1.25 -12.87
CA GLN A 54 -11.38 -0.73 -14.21
C GLN A 54 -12.67 -1.38 -14.74
N PRO A 55 -13.84 -0.79 -14.48
CA PRO A 55 -15.01 -1.14 -15.24
C PRO A 55 -14.95 -0.39 -16.58
N THR A 56 -14.76 -1.19 -17.62
CA THR A 56 -15.56 -1.15 -18.84
C THR A 56 -15.02 -0.27 -19.98
N ASN A 57 -14.84 -0.90 -21.15
CA ASN A 57 -14.78 -0.33 -22.49
C ASN A 57 -16.07 0.46 -22.86
N LEU A 58 -16.59 1.30 -21.96
CA LEU A 58 -17.64 2.26 -22.28
C LEU A 58 -16.94 3.48 -22.85
N ASN A 59 -17.27 3.85 -24.08
CA ASN A 59 -16.95 5.18 -24.55
C ASN A 59 -17.71 6.18 -23.68
N ILE A 60 -17.04 6.76 -22.67
CA ILE A 60 -17.65 7.66 -21.68
C ILE A 60 -18.33 8.86 -22.37
N LEU A 61 -17.93 9.19 -23.60
CA LEU A 61 -18.51 10.28 -24.40
C LEU A 61 -19.84 9.91 -25.08
N SER A 62 -20.14 8.62 -25.27
CA SER A 62 -21.41 8.17 -25.87
C SER A 62 -22.56 8.10 -24.86
N LEU A 63 -22.25 8.15 -23.56
CA LEU A 63 -23.23 8.07 -22.49
C LEU A 63 -23.89 9.44 -22.22
N PRO A 64 -25.19 9.46 -21.84
CA PRO A 64 -25.84 10.65 -21.34
C PRO A 64 -25.02 11.30 -20.19
N PRO A 65 -24.91 12.64 -20.13
CA PRO A 65 -24.09 13.36 -19.15
C PRO A 65 -24.31 12.90 -17.70
N GLU A 66 -25.56 12.59 -17.36
CA GLU A 66 -26.01 12.14 -16.05
C GLU A 66 -25.37 10.80 -15.64
N LEU A 67 -25.18 9.87 -16.58
CA LEU A 67 -24.60 8.54 -16.32
C LEU A 67 -23.08 8.56 -16.26
N ARG A 68 -22.44 9.57 -16.88
CA ARG A 68 -20.97 9.71 -16.90
C ARG A 68 -20.40 9.91 -15.49
N TYR A 69 -21.15 10.61 -14.63
CA TYR A 69 -20.74 10.89 -13.25
C TYR A 69 -20.79 9.67 -12.32
N LEU A 70 -21.49 8.60 -12.72
CA LEU A 70 -21.55 7.36 -11.94
C LEU A 70 -20.33 6.45 -12.20
N ILE A 71 -19.55 6.77 -13.24
CA ILE A 71 -18.34 6.03 -13.60
C ILE A 71 -17.16 6.71 -12.88
N PRO A 72 -16.36 5.98 -12.08
CA PRO A 72 -15.16 6.53 -11.49
C PRO A 72 -14.24 7.13 -12.56
N PRO A 73 -13.65 8.32 -12.35
CA PRO A 73 -12.70 8.88 -13.28
C PRO A 73 -11.47 7.98 -13.38
N THR A 74 -10.82 7.99 -14.55
CA THR A 74 -9.53 7.32 -14.72
C THR A 74 -8.50 7.92 -13.77
N PRO A 75 -7.67 7.09 -13.10
CA PRO A 75 -6.55 7.59 -12.30
C PRO A 75 -5.69 8.55 -13.14
N PRO A 76 -5.22 9.67 -12.57
CA PRO A 76 -4.33 10.58 -13.27
C PRO A 76 -3.03 9.86 -13.62
N ASP A 77 -2.46 10.18 -14.79
CA ASP A 77 -1.15 9.66 -15.17
C ASP A 77 -0.07 10.28 -14.28
N THR A 78 0.50 9.44 -13.41
CA THR A 78 1.49 9.83 -12.42
C THR A 78 2.90 9.96 -13.01
N THR A 79 3.09 9.59 -14.27
CA THR A 79 4.40 9.58 -14.94
C THR A 79 4.71 10.89 -15.67
N THR A 80 3.70 11.72 -15.92
CA THR A 80 3.88 13.00 -16.62
C THR A 80 4.19 14.14 -15.65
N PRO A 81 5.33 14.83 -15.79
CA PRO A 81 5.74 15.90 -14.87
C PRO A 81 4.91 17.18 -14.99
N ASN A 82 4.04 17.29 -16.00
CA ASN A 82 3.34 18.54 -16.35
C ASN A 82 2.20 18.90 -15.39
N ASN A 83 1.67 17.97 -14.58
CA ASN A 83 0.67 18.28 -13.55
C ASN A 83 0.57 17.17 -12.48
N PRO A 84 1.45 17.16 -11.46
CA PRO A 84 1.36 16.15 -10.41
C PRO A 84 0.03 16.29 -9.66
N PRO A 85 -0.64 15.17 -9.31
CA PRO A 85 -1.86 15.21 -8.53
C PRO A 85 -1.61 15.96 -7.21
N LYS A 86 -2.53 16.85 -6.81
CA LYS A 86 -2.41 17.63 -5.58
C LYS A 86 -3.50 17.22 -4.60
N ALA A 87 -3.12 16.96 -3.35
CA ALA A 87 -4.05 16.94 -2.24
C ALA A 87 -4.02 18.31 -1.56
N PHE A 88 -5.12 19.05 -1.64
CA PHE A 88 -5.19 20.44 -1.20
C PHE A 88 -4.09 21.31 -1.85
N THR A 89 -3.20 21.88 -1.05
CA THR A 89 -2.07 22.70 -1.49
C THR A 89 -0.79 21.90 -1.74
N GLN A 90 -0.77 20.60 -1.42
CA GLN A 90 0.43 19.77 -1.48
C GLN A 90 0.42 18.88 -2.72
N THR A 91 1.51 18.93 -3.49
CA THR A 91 1.78 17.97 -4.57
C THR A 91 1.96 16.59 -3.97
N LEU A 92 1.11 15.67 -4.38
CA LEU A 92 1.17 14.28 -3.97
C LEU A 92 2.17 13.57 -4.86
N ASN A 93 3.33 13.22 -4.31
CA ASN A 93 4.23 12.29 -4.97
C ASN A 93 3.79 10.88 -4.62
N LEU A 94 3.16 10.17 -5.56
CA LEU A 94 2.65 8.81 -5.37
C LEU A 94 3.79 7.77 -5.31
N THR A 95 4.97 8.14 -5.78
CA THR A 95 6.19 7.34 -5.71
C THR A 95 7.34 8.20 -5.21
N PRO A 96 7.34 8.59 -3.91
CA PRO A 96 8.41 9.41 -3.38
C PRO A 96 9.70 8.60 -3.40
N SER A 97 10.68 9.01 -4.22
CA SER A 97 12.04 8.52 -4.05
C SER A 97 12.58 9.13 -2.77
N PRO A 98 13.13 8.33 -1.84
CA PRO A 98 13.82 8.89 -0.68
C PRO A 98 15.00 9.75 -1.16
N PRO A 99 15.33 10.85 -0.46
CA PRO A 99 16.51 11.64 -0.78
C PRO A 99 17.76 10.76 -0.63
N THR A 100 18.62 10.81 -1.65
CA THR A 100 19.89 10.07 -1.67
C THR A 100 20.92 10.82 -0.85
N LEU A 101 21.97 10.15 -0.34
CA LEU A 101 23.07 10.84 0.35
C LEU A 101 23.74 11.91 -0.51
N ALA A 102 23.79 11.69 -1.83
CA ALA A 102 24.25 12.69 -2.79
C ALA A 102 23.40 13.97 -2.78
N ASP A 103 22.07 13.84 -2.63
CA ASP A 103 21.15 14.99 -2.54
C ASP A 103 21.37 15.79 -1.25
N LEU A 104 21.87 15.13 -0.21
CA LEU A 104 22.21 15.73 1.08
C LEU A 104 23.67 16.21 1.17
N SER A 105 24.45 16.09 0.08
CA SER A 105 25.91 16.39 0.08
C SER A 105 26.69 15.62 1.15
N ILE A 106 26.25 14.39 1.44
CA ILE A 106 26.88 13.48 2.40
C ILE A 106 27.63 12.39 1.64
N ASP A 107 28.93 12.25 1.92
CA ASP A 107 29.69 11.14 1.36
C ASP A 107 29.32 9.81 2.06
N PRO A 108 29.03 8.72 1.33
CA PRO A 108 28.75 7.43 1.95
C PRO A 108 29.98 6.92 2.73
N LEU A 109 29.73 6.26 3.86
CA LEU A 109 30.77 5.60 4.68
C LEU A 109 30.87 4.09 4.42
N HIS A 110 29.96 3.53 3.65
CA HIS A 110 29.91 2.10 3.35
C HIS A 110 30.53 1.82 1.97
N PRO A 111 31.13 0.63 1.76
CA PRO A 111 31.66 0.28 0.45
C PRO A 111 30.52 0.03 -0.54
N THR A 112 30.67 0.49 -1.78
CA THR A 112 29.68 0.35 -2.87
C THR A 112 29.50 -1.10 -3.39
N HIS A 113 30.04 -2.09 -2.68
CA HIS A 113 30.00 -3.48 -3.14
C HIS A 113 28.61 -4.10 -2.90
N PRO A 114 28.05 -4.85 -3.88
CA PRO A 114 26.71 -5.44 -3.76
C PRO A 114 26.55 -6.39 -2.55
N SER A 115 27.64 -6.97 -2.06
CA SER A 115 27.63 -7.81 -0.85
C SER A 115 27.17 -7.08 0.41
N VAL A 116 27.36 -5.75 0.50
CA VAL A 116 26.90 -4.94 1.64
C VAL A 116 25.38 -4.91 1.71
N LEU A 117 24.70 -4.91 0.54
CA LEU A 117 23.25 -4.88 0.44
C LEU A 117 22.62 -6.23 0.80
N SER A 118 23.32 -7.33 0.48
CA SER A 118 22.88 -8.68 0.86
C SER A 118 22.98 -8.91 2.37
N ASN A 119 24.05 -8.43 3.00
CA ASN A 119 24.25 -8.53 4.44
C ASN A 119 24.68 -7.19 5.05
N PRO A 120 23.72 -6.30 5.39
CA PRO A 120 24.01 -5.01 5.98
C PRO A 120 24.38 -5.08 7.47
N GLN A 121 24.11 -6.19 8.15
CA GLN A 121 24.29 -6.35 9.60
C GLN A 121 25.68 -5.96 10.12
N PRO A 122 26.81 -6.47 9.59
CA PRO A 122 28.13 -6.12 10.09
C PRO A 122 28.45 -4.63 9.90
N HIS A 123 28.00 -4.04 8.80
CA HIS A 123 28.21 -2.62 8.50
C HIS A 123 27.36 -1.72 9.39
N LEU A 124 26.10 -2.06 9.63
CA LEU A 124 25.23 -1.34 10.58
C LEU A 124 25.78 -1.41 12.01
N LEU A 125 26.34 -2.55 12.42
CA LEU A 125 26.99 -2.71 13.72
C LEU A 125 28.29 -1.89 13.83
N ALA A 126 29.07 -1.80 12.75
CA ALA A 126 30.25 -0.96 12.71
C ALA A 126 29.88 0.54 12.76
N LEU A 127 28.87 0.95 11.99
CA LEU A 127 28.36 2.32 12.00
C LEU A 127 27.76 2.71 13.35
N SER A 128 27.03 1.81 14.03
CA SER A 128 26.48 2.10 15.36
C SER A 128 27.56 2.27 16.44
N ARG A 129 28.65 1.48 16.35
CA ARG A 129 29.83 1.67 17.21
C ARG A 129 30.53 3.00 16.90
N SER A 130 30.70 3.34 15.63
CA SER A 130 31.27 4.63 15.21
C SER A 130 30.41 5.82 15.67
N LEU A 131 29.08 5.68 15.62
CA LEU A 131 28.12 6.67 16.10
C LEU A 131 28.31 6.94 17.59
N LEU A 132 28.37 5.88 18.40
CA LEU A 132 28.57 6.00 19.85
C LEU A 132 29.91 6.66 20.18
N THR A 133 30.99 6.23 19.52
CA THR A 133 32.33 6.80 19.74
C THR A 133 32.37 8.28 19.38
N THR A 134 31.81 8.65 18.22
CA THR A 134 31.76 10.06 17.77
C THR A 134 30.89 10.91 18.69
N PHE A 135 29.79 10.35 19.22
CA PHE A 135 28.94 11.05 20.18
C PHE A 135 29.66 11.28 21.52
N LEU A 136 30.37 10.28 22.04
CA LEU A 136 31.19 10.42 23.25
C LEU A 136 32.32 11.43 23.05
N HIS A 137 32.93 11.45 21.86
CA HIS A 137 33.92 12.46 21.48
C HIS A 137 33.32 13.87 21.49
N LEU A 138 32.14 14.06 20.90
CA LEU A 138 31.43 15.35 20.91
C LEU A 138 31.17 15.83 22.34
N VAL A 139 30.62 14.97 23.21
CA VAL A 139 30.34 15.35 24.61
C VAL A 139 31.64 15.69 25.35
N GLY A 140 32.70 14.92 25.14
CA GLY A 140 34.02 15.19 25.73
C GLY A 140 34.66 16.50 25.24
N ALA A 141 34.56 16.79 23.94
CA ALA A 141 35.05 18.01 23.33
C ALA A 141 34.28 19.23 23.84
N GLN A 142 32.94 19.15 23.90
CA GLN A 142 32.09 20.23 24.40
C GLN A 142 32.30 20.55 25.89
N SER A 143 32.74 19.57 26.68
CA SER A 143 33.13 19.82 28.07
C SER A 143 34.41 20.66 28.21
N GLN A 144 35.29 20.66 27.21
CA GLN A 144 36.57 21.37 27.23
C GLN A 144 36.52 22.67 26.43
N ASN A 145 35.87 22.64 25.27
CA ASN A 145 35.68 23.78 24.39
C ASN A 145 34.31 23.70 23.72
N ALA A 146 33.40 24.62 24.08
CA ALA A 146 32.04 24.65 23.57
C ALA A 146 31.93 25.00 22.06
N GLU A 147 32.98 25.55 21.46
CA GLU A 147 33.00 25.90 20.03
C GLU A 147 33.39 24.72 19.13
N ALA A 148 33.95 23.64 19.69
CA ALA A 148 34.49 22.50 18.94
C ALA A 148 33.42 21.41 18.64
N TRP A 149 32.27 21.80 18.07
CA TRP A 149 31.15 20.88 17.79
C TRP A 149 30.97 20.53 16.32
N GLU A 150 31.38 21.40 15.39
CA GLU A 150 31.00 21.32 13.98
C GLU A 150 31.49 20.02 13.31
N GLU A 151 32.77 19.67 13.50
CA GLU A 151 33.36 18.48 12.89
C GLU A 151 32.68 17.19 13.37
N SER A 152 32.48 17.06 14.69
CA SER A 152 31.83 15.88 15.26
C SER A 152 30.37 15.77 14.85
N THR A 153 29.65 16.89 14.73
CA THR A 153 28.25 16.91 14.29
C THR A 153 28.13 16.51 12.82
N ARG A 154 28.99 17.04 11.96
CA ARG A 154 29.05 16.67 10.54
C ARG A 154 29.38 15.18 10.36
N HIS A 155 30.25 14.63 11.20
CA HIS A 155 30.55 13.21 11.19
C HIS A 155 29.35 12.35 11.67
N LEU A 156 28.62 12.79 12.70
CA LEU A 156 27.38 12.14 13.13
C LEU A 156 26.32 12.14 12.02
N GLU A 157 26.11 13.27 11.33
CA GLU A 157 25.21 13.36 10.17
C GLU A 157 25.59 12.35 9.09
N ARG A 158 26.89 12.23 8.79
CA ARG A 158 27.41 11.28 7.81
C ARG A 158 27.17 9.82 8.19
N ILE A 159 27.38 9.46 9.46
CA ILE A 159 27.13 8.12 9.99
C ILE A 159 25.64 7.80 9.91
N VAL A 160 24.79 8.70 10.41
CA VAL A 160 23.33 8.51 10.45
C VAL A 160 22.78 8.41 9.02
N GLY A 161 23.22 9.27 8.11
CA GLY A 161 22.84 9.19 6.69
C GLY A 161 23.20 7.83 6.09
N SER A 162 24.45 7.39 6.27
CA SER A 162 24.91 6.09 5.78
C SER A 162 24.09 4.92 6.34
N MET A 163 23.71 4.97 7.63
CA MET A 163 22.83 3.95 8.23
C MET A 163 21.43 3.95 7.61
N HIS A 164 20.84 5.13 7.38
CA HIS A 164 19.52 5.24 6.75
C HIS A 164 19.51 4.65 5.34
N GLU A 165 20.55 4.91 4.54
CA GLU A 165 20.66 4.33 3.20
C GLU A 165 20.73 2.80 3.24
N LEU A 166 21.57 2.22 4.12
CA LEU A 166 21.66 0.76 4.28
C LEU A 166 20.33 0.14 4.71
N ILE A 167 19.63 0.77 5.66
CA ILE A 167 18.31 0.31 6.14
C ILE A 167 17.30 0.37 5.01
N ASN A 168 17.29 1.46 4.24
CA ASN A 168 16.39 1.65 3.11
C ASN A 168 16.65 0.62 2.01
N ALA A 169 17.92 0.36 1.69
CA ALA A 169 18.28 -0.64 0.69
C ALA A 169 17.91 -2.07 1.13
N TYR A 170 17.78 -2.35 2.44
CA TYR A 170 17.33 -3.63 2.96
C TYR A 170 15.80 -3.81 2.96
N ARG A 171 15.01 -2.73 2.78
CA ARG A 171 13.52 -2.79 2.81
C ARG A 171 12.91 -3.78 1.82
N PRO A 172 13.37 -3.89 0.56
CA PRO A 172 12.81 -4.86 -0.38
C PRO A 172 13.03 -6.31 0.07
N HIS A 173 14.19 -6.60 0.68
CA HIS A 173 14.45 -7.92 1.26
C HIS A 173 13.51 -8.20 2.43
N GLN A 174 13.40 -7.25 3.38
CA GLN A 174 12.48 -7.36 4.52
C GLN A 174 11.03 -7.61 4.08
N ALA A 175 10.56 -6.93 3.03
CA ALA A 175 9.21 -7.10 2.50
C ALA A 175 8.98 -8.51 1.95
N ARG A 176 9.96 -9.06 1.23
CA ARG A 176 9.88 -10.44 0.71
C ARG A 176 9.85 -11.47 1.84
N GLU A 177 10.72 -11.34 2.84
CA GLU A 177 10.73 -12.25 4.00
C GLU A 177 9.41 -12.17 4.79
N SER A 178 8.85 -10.96 4.95
CA SER A 178 7.55 -10.76 5.62
C SER A 178 6.44 -11.49 4.87
N LEU A 179 6.42 -11.40 3.53
CA LEU A 179 5.46 -12.10 2.69
C LEU A 179 5.63 -13.63 2.76
N ILE A 180 6.87 -14.12 2.75
CA ILE A 180 7.16 -15.56 2.87
C ILE A 180 6.61 -16.08 4.20
N LEU A 181 6.88 -15.40 5.31
CA LEU A 181 6.37 -15.80 6.63
C LEU A 181 4.85 -15.82 6.69
N GLU A 182 4.18 -14.84 6.08
CA GLU A 182 2.72 -14.81 5.98
C GLU A 182 2.19 -16.00 5.16
N MET A 183 2.79 -16.27 4.01
CA MET A 183 2.39 -17.38 3.14
C MET A 183 2.63 -18.74 3.79
N GLU A 184 3.75 -18.92 4.47
CA GLU A 184 3.99 -20.12 5.27
C GLU A 184 2.96 -20.28 6.40
N GLY A 185 2.59 -19.17 7.05
CA GLY A 185 1.50 -19.14 8.03
C GLY A 185 0.18 -19.63 7.44
N ARG A 186 -0.17 -19.14 6.24
CA ARG A 186 -1.36 -19.57 5.51
C ARG A 186 -1.32 -21.06 5.15
N VAL A 187 -0.18 -21.56 4.68
CA VAL A 187 0.00 -23.00 4.35
C VAL A 187 -0.14 -23.87 5.60
N ARG A 188 0.47 -23.46 6.73
CA ARG A 188 0.32 -24.16 8.01
C ARG A 188 -1.13 -24.17 8.49
N GLY A 189 -1.83 -23.04 8.39
CA GLY A 189 -3.25 -22.92 8.72
C GLY A 189 -4.14 -23.85 7.88
N MET A 190 -3.93 -23.85 6.56
CA MET A 190 -4.67 -24.71 5.62
C MET A 190 -4.44 -26.19 5.89
N ARG A 191 -3.19 -26.61 6.16
CA ARG A 191 -2.90 -28.01 6.54
C ARG A 191 -3.62 -28.42 7.82
N GLY A 192 -3.64 -27.55 8.83
CA GLY A 192 -4.38 -27.81 10.06
C GLY A 192 -5.89 -27.89 9.85
N GLU A 193 -6.45 -27.09 8.94
CA GLU A 193 -7.87 -27.18 8.58
C GLU A 193 -8.22 -28.49 7.88
N VAL A 194 -7.40 -28.92 6.92
CA VAL A 194 -7.57 -30.21 6.23
C VAL A 194 -7.55 -31.36 7.24
N GLU A 195 -6.65 -31.33 8.22
CA GLU A 195 -6.61 -32.36 9.26
C GLU A 195 -7.86 -32.35 10.14
N ARG A 196 -8.35 -31.18 10.56
CA ARG A 196 -9.62 -31.06 11.31
C ARG A 196 -10.82 -31.59 10.53
N ILE A 197 -10.86 -31.33 9.22
CA ILE A 197 -11.91 -31.86 8.34
C ILE A 197 -11.81 -33.38 8.25
N ARG A 198 -10.58 -33.92 8.11
CA ARG A 198 -10.32 -35.36 8.06
C ARG A 198 -10.76 -36.06 9.35
N GLU A 199 -10.41 -35.50 10.51
CA GLU A 199 -10.88 -35.98 11.81
C GLU A 199 -12.41 -35.88 11.93
N GLY A 200 -13.00 -34.76 11.49
CA GLY A 200 -14.45 -34.57 11.47
C GLY A 200 -15.17 -35.62 10.64
N LYS A 201 -14.66 -35.91 9.43
CA LYS A 201 -15.16 -36.97 8.55
C LYS A 201 -15.09 -38.33 9.24
N GLY A 202 -13.95 -38.67 9.85
CA GLY A 202 -13.80 -39.94 10.57
C GLY A 202 -14.79 -40.09 11.73
N ARG A 203 -15.06 -39.02 12.49
CA ARG A 203 -16.09 -39.01 13.54
C ARG A 203 -17.50 -39.26 12.97
N VAL A 204 -17.84 -38.63 11.85
CA VAL A 204 -19.15 -38.80 11.20
C VAL A 204 -19.31 -40.22 10.65
N GLU A 205 -18.29 -40.76 9.97
CA GLU A 205 -18.31 -42.14 9.46
C GLU A 205 -18.44 -43.16 10.60
N GLY A 206 -17.71 -42.96 11.71
CA GLY A 206 -17.84 -43.81 12.90
C GLY A 206 -19.23 -43.78 13.52
N LEU A 207 -19.85 -42.60 13.62
CA LEU A 207 -21.24 -42.47 14.08
C LEU A 207 -22.21 -43.16 13.11
N LEU A 208 -22.08 -42.94 11.80
CA LEU A 208 -22.97 -43.54 10.80
C LEU A 208 -22.87 -45.07 10.81
N GLY A 209 -21.67 -45.63 10.93
CA GLY A 209 -21.46 -47.07 11.09
C GLY A 209 -22.15 -47.62 12.35
N ALA A 210 -22.01 -46.94 13.50
CA ALA A 210 -22.65 -47.35 14.75
C ALA A 210 -24.19 -47.23 14.74
N TRP A 211 -24.77 -46.40 13.87
CA TRP A 211 -26.21 -46.25 13.68
C TRP A 211 -26.77 -47.22 12.64
N GLY A 212 -26.02 -47.51 11.58
CA GLY A 212 -26.36 -48.52 10.57
C GLY A 212 -26.47 -49.92 11.17
N VAL A 213 -25.52 -50.30 12.03
CA VAL A 213 -25.53 -51.57 12.78
C VAL A 213 -26.72 -51.65 13.75
N ARG A 214 -27.21 -50.51 14.26
CA ARG A 214 -28.32 -50.48 15.24
C ARG A 214 -29.70 -50.66 14.62
N ARG A 215 -29.85 -50.49 13.29
CA ARG A 215 -31.12 -50.71 12.58
C ARG A 215 -31.32 -52.15 12.11
N GLU A 216 -30.27 -52.96 12.01
CA GLU A 216 -30.40 -54.39 11.66
C GLU A 216 -30.81 -55.29 12.85
N VAL A 217 -30.78 -54.78 14.09
CA VAL A 217 -31.03 -55.58 15.31
C VAL A 217 -32.43 -55.34 15.91
N VAL A 218 -33.35 -54.73 15.17
CA VAL A 218 -34.76 -54.58 15.62
C VAL A 218 -35.70 -55.05 14.52
N TRP A 219 -35.73 -56.36 14.28
CA TRP A 219 -36.91 -57.16 13.90
C TRP A 219 -36.56 -58.63 14.16
N VAL A 220 -37.51 -59.35 14.77
CA VAL A 220 -37.50 -60.74 15.31
C VAL A 220 -37.09 -60.83 16.77
#